data_AF-A0A248LMQ4-F1
#
_entry.id   AF-A0A248LMQ4-F1
#
_cell.length_a   1.000
_cell.length_b   1.000
_cell.length_c   1.000
_cell.angle_alpha   90.00
_cell.angle_beta   90.00
_cell.angle_gamma   90.00
#
_symmetry.space_group_name_H-M   'P 1'
#
loop_
_entity.id
_entity.type
_entity.pdbx_description
1 polymer ?
#
loop_
_entity_poly.entity_id
_entity_poly.type
_entity_poly.pdbx_seq_one_letter_code
_entity_poly.pdbx_strand_id
1 'polypeptide(L)'
;MAAFNYRQLIRQIPAHAWKFYLQSRKLELPADPVDEKLVNAVTEVIDALPTVQREVLYAEMRRVHDLANGRGVDALRNTAPPDSAIHEDFTKFSSDAERALWVMANWPDLFATAETIYAVSLRIGKRGWKRLQVPPVDALFRGQEDIRALEVALATAFTPRKGTPRACQIDTLDRHLDGGVQLGILIEDNAQRQLEFGDDNRAHWRDVRPPMAMDVVIYPASGVIDVLAPGGAKTQQTLLEHLGKHVFKKVLQPKDVEKPMFFLNRLRDGFELFDDSECDLAAHRVERIRLSQAKVRAIHPPICDYQIKPPGEKDAPDVLACLATQQISPILMGQGFNIIDAVVSLYFEPVQPGKASRVLHIDLKQSGISNLRDMEEADARLVESLLRALGVMQSPASAKPVEEAVGVMHE
;
A
#
# COMPACT_ATOMS: atom_id res chain seq x y z
N MET A 1 -4.77 16.12 -3.91
CA MET A 1 -3.66 16.12 -2.93
C MET A 1 -3.83 17.34 -2.07
N ALA A 2 -3.94 17.17 -0.75
CA ALA A 2 -3.81 18.31 0.16
C ALA A 2 -2.42 18.93 -0.07
N ALA A 3 -2.33 20.26 -0.10
CA ALA A 3 -1.05 20.93 -0.24
C ALA A 3 -0.17 20.57 0.97
N PHE A 4 1.08 20.17 0.72
CA PHE A 4 2.05 19.92 1.79
C PHE A 4 2.22 21.17 2.64
N ASN A 5 1.94 21.07 3.94
CA ASN A 5 2.09 22.15 4.91
C ASN A 5 3.20 21.80 5.90
N TYR A 6 4.42 22.27 5.63
CA TYR A 6 5.59 21.99 6.46
C TYR A 6 5.42 22.50 7.91
N ARG A 7 4.64 23.57 8.16
CA ARG A 7 4.34 24.02 9.52
C ARG A 7 3.52 23.02 10.32
N GLN A 8 2.64 22.26 9.65
CA GLN A 8 1.91 21.17 10.29
C GLN A 8 2.85 20.01 10.63
N LEU A 9 3.78 19.68 9.73
CA LEU A 9 4.82 18.67 10.02
C LEU A 9 5.66 19.08 11.23
N ILE A 10 6.09 20.35 11.31
CA ILE A 10 6.88 20.85 12.45
C ILE A 10 6.14 20.63 13.78
N ARG A 11 4.81 20.83 13.82
CA ARG A 11 4.00 20.62 15.03
C ARG A 11 3.90 19.16 15.47
N GLN A 12 4.11 18.20 14.58
CA GLN A 12 3.98 16.77 14.87
C GLN A 12 5.27 16.14 15.44
N ILE A 13 6.35 16.91 15.46
CA ILE A 13 7.69 16.43 15.80
C ILE A 13 8.20 17.24 17.01
N PRO A 14 8.66 16.57 18.09
CA PRO A 14 9.19 17.25 19.26
C PRO A 14 10.41 18.13 18.96
N ALA A 15 10.63 19.15 19.80
CA ALA A 15 11.72 20.11 19.63
C ALA A 15 13.12 19.46 19.56
N HIS A 16 13.35 18.40 20.34
CA HIS A 16 14.64 17.72 20.39
C HIS A 16 15.00 17.03 19.06
N ALA A 17 14.02 16.45 18.35
CA ALA A 17 14.22 15.82 17.06
C ALA A 17 14.52 16.87 15.96
N TRP A 18 13.85 18.02 16.00
CA TRP A 18 14.20 19.15 15.12
C TRP A 18 15.58 19.71 15.39
N LYS A 19 15.96 19.85 16.67
CA LYS A 19 17.31 20.27 17.07
C LYS A 19 18.38 19.35 16.50
N PHE A 20 18.20 18.04 16.67
CA PHE A 20 19.10 17.04 16.10
C PHE A 20 19.18 17.11 14.57
N TYR A 21 18.02 17.15 13.89
CA TYR A 21 17.95 17.21 12.43
C TYR A 21 18.65 18.46 11.87
N LEU A 22 18.36 19.64 12.41
CA LEU A 22 19.00 20.87 11.95
C LEU A 22 20.50 20.88 12.24
N GLN A 23 20.94 20.38 13.40
CA GLN A 23 22.36 20.22 13.71
C GLN A 23 23.07 19.29 12.71
N SER A 24 22.42 18.20 12.29
CA SER A 24 22.96 17.30 11.25
C SER A 24 23.16 18.01 9.90
N ARG A 25 22.44 19.11 9.67
CA ARG A 25 22.55 19.99 8.49
C ARG A 25 23.41 21.24 8.75
N LYS A 26 24.11 21.30 9.88
CA LYS A 26 24.93 22.44 10.34
C LYS A 26 24.12 23.73 10.53
N LEU A 27 22.87 23.59 10.96
CA LEU A 27 21.95 24.67 11.30
C LEU A 27 21.68 24.66 12.80
N GLU A 28 21.55 25.84 13.40
CA GLU A 28 21.31 25.98 14.84
C GLU A 28 19.88 26.49 15.09
N LEU A 29 19.18 25.80 16.00
CA LEU A 29 17.97 26.34 16.61
C LEU A 29 18.36 27.27 17.76
N PRO A 30 17.68 28.41 17.96
CA PRO A 30 17.82 29.22 19.18
C PRO A 30 17.64 28.34 20.42
N ALA A 31 18.27 28.73 21.54
CA ALA A 31 18.25 27.93 22.77
C ALA A 31 16.81 27.64 23.23
N ASP A 32 16.49 26.35 23.32
CA ASP A 32 15.29 25.70 23.87
C ASP A 32 13.97 26.48 23.65
N PRO A 33 13.45 26.51 22.41
CA PRO A 33 12.11 27.03 22.18
C PRO A 33 11.11 26.15 22.92
N VAL A 34 10.32 26.75 23.82
CA VAL A 34 9.10 26.12 24.36
C VAL A 34 8.25 25.62 23.18
N ASP A 35 7.62 24.44 23.30
CA ASP A 35 6.89 23.78 22.19
C ASP A 35 5.93 24.73 21.44
N GLU A 36 5.29 25.68 22.14
CA GLU A 36 4.39 26.69 21.56
C GLU A 36 5.08 27.63 20.55
N LYS A 37 6.41 27.82 20.65
CA LYS A 37 7.22 28.68 19.77
C LYS A 37 8.09 27.89 18.78
N LEU A 38 8.12 26.56 18.87
CA LEU A 38 8.95 25.70 18.02
C LEU A 38 8.70 25.94 16.52
N VAL A 39 7.42 26.03 16.13
CA VAL A 39 7.04 26.26 14.72
C VAL A 39 7.65 27.55 14.18
N ASN A 40 7.59 28.63 14.96
CA ASN A 40 8.14 29.92 14.56
C ASN A 40 9.66 29.87 14.50
N ALA A 41 10.31 29.30 15.52
CA ALA A 41 11.77 29.19 15.58
C ALA A 41 12.34 28.36 14.40
N VAL A 42 11.74 27.21 14.10
CA VAL A 42 12.15 26.39 12.94
C VAL A 42 11.86 27.15 11.64
N THR A 43 10.69 27.80 11.51
CA THR A 43 10.37 28.57 10.28
C THR A 43 11.36 29.71 10.05
N GLU A 44 11.74 30.45 11.09
CA GLU A 44 12.72 31.54 10.99
C GLU A 44 14.10 31.05 10.53
N VAL A 45 14.57 29.90 11.03
CA VAL A 45 15.81 29.28 10.56
C VAL A 45 15.73 28.97 9.07
N ILE A 46 14.61 28.37 8.62
CA ILE A 46 14.40 28.01 7.21
C ILE A 46 14.31 29.24 6.32
N ASP A 47 13.58 30.27 6.74
CA ASP A 47 13.38 31.51 5.98
C ASP A 47 14.64 32.38 5.90
N ALA A 48 15.61 32.16 6.80
CA ALA A 48 16.93 32.80 6.73
C ALA A 48 17.90 32.10 5.74
N LEU A 49 17.60 30.87 5.29
CA LEU A 49 18.49 30.13 4.38
C LEU A 49 18.53 30.75 2.98
N PRO A 50 19.68 30.68 2.29
CA PRO A 50 19.75 30.92 0.85
C PRO A 50 18.76 30.03 0.09
N THR A 51 18.20 30.53 -1.01
CA THR A 51 17.13 29.85 -1.78
C THR A 51 17.43 28.37 -2.06
N VAL A 52 18.62 28.06 -2.56
CA VAL A 52 19.03 26.69 -2.91
C VAL A 52 19.01 25.76 -1.68
N GLN A 53 19.56 26.21 -0.54
CA GLN A 53 19.57 25.39 0.70
C GLN A 53 18.16 25.22 1.26
N ARG A 54 17.34 26.27 1.15
CA ARG A 54 15.94 26.25 1.56
C ARG A 54 15.13 25.24 0.75
N GLU A 55 15.31 25.20 -0.57
CA GLU A 55 14.66 24.25 -1.47
C GLU A 55 15.04 22.81 -1.15
N VAL A 56 16.32 22.53 -0.89
CA VAL A 56 16.78 21.21 -0.44
C VAL A 56 16.08 20.78 0.84
N LEU A 57 16.04 21.66 1.85
CA LEU A 57 15.41 21.35 3.12
C LEU A 57 13.88 21.16 2.99
N TYR A 58 13.22 21.96 2.14
CA TYR A 58 11.81 21.78 1.81
C TYR A 58 11.54 20.44 1.13
N ALA A 59 12.43 20.01 0.23
CA ALA A 59 12.34 18.69 -0.40
C ALA A 59 12.49 17.56 0.64
N GLU A 60 13.46 17.66 1.55
CA GLU A 60 13.63 16.69 2.64
C GLU A 60 12.40 16.61 3.56
N MET A 61 11.85 17.76 3.98
CA MET A 61 10.64 17.78 4.83
C MET A 61 9.43 17.17 4.13
N ARG A 62 9.30 17.36 2.81
CA ARG A 62 8.24 16.74 2.02
C ARG A 62 8.39 15.22 2.00
N ARG A 63 9.60 14.71 1.81
CA ARG A 63 9.92 13.27 1.87
C ARG A 63 9.62 12.69 3.25
N VAL A 64 9.99 13.39 4.33
CA VAL A 64 9.64 13.01 5.72
C VAL A 64 8.13 12.94 5.89
N HIS A 65 7.40 13.95 5.43
CA HIS A 65 5.93 13.96 5.51
C HIS A 65 5.29 12.78 4.77
N ASP A 66 5.82 12.40 3.61
CA ASP A 66 5.27 11.27 2.83
C ASP A 66 5.41 9.92 3.57
N LEU A 67 6.45 9.78 4.42
CA LEU A 67 6.65 8.59 5.28
C LEU A 67 6.14 8.75 6.73
N ALA A 68 5.60 9.92 7.10
CA ALA A 68 5.12 10.23 8.45
C ALA A 68 3.74 9.61 8.76
N ASN A 69 3.59 8.31 8.52
CA ASN A 69 2.40 7.52 8.77
C ASN A 69 2.79 6.05 9.02
N GLY A 70 1.87 5.25 9.59
CA GLY A 70 2.18 3.87 9.98
C GLY A 70 2.79 3.02 8.86
N ARG A 71 2.28 3.13 7.63
CA ARG A 71 2.84 2.42 6.47
C ARG A 71 4.23 2.90 6.06
N GLY A 72 4.50 4.20 6.21
CA GLY A 72 5.82 4.77 5.99
C GLY A 72 6.82 4.29 7.05
N VAL A 73 6.40 4.23 8.31
CA VAL A 73 7.18 3.67 9.42
C VAL A 73 7.44 2.18 9.23
N ASP A 74 6.46 1.40 8.77
CA ASP A 74 6.67 0.00 8.41
C ASP A 74 7.70 -0.12 7.29
N ALA A 75 7.61 0.72 6.26
CA ALA A 75 8.59 0.73 5.18
C ALA A 75 10.00 1.06 5.70
N LEU A 76 10.14 2.06 6.58
CA LEU A 76 11.42 2.44 7.21
C LEU A 76 12.02 1.28 8.00
N ARG A 77 11.23 0.60 8.83
CA ARG A 77 11.69 -0.58 9.59
C ARG A 77 12.08 -1.74 8.67
N ASN A 78 11.36 -1.92 7.57
CA ASN A 78 11.58 -3.01 6.62
C ASN A 78 12.91 -2.90 5.84
N THR A 79 13.59 -1.75 5.93
CA THR A 79 14.91 -1.52 5.30
C THR A 79 16.07 -2.19 6.03
N ALA A 80 15.87 -2.63 7.28
CA ALA A 80 16.98 -3.10 8.11
C ALA A 80 16.66 -4.43 8.82
N PRO A 81 17.69 -5.27 9.05
CA PRO A 81 17.56 -6.51 9.82
C PRO A 81 16.91 -6.31 11.19
N PRO A 82 16.23 -7.33 11.75
CA PRO A 82 15.51 -7.21 13.04
C PRO A 82 16.38 -6.77 14.24
N ASP A 83 17.68 -7.04 14.21
CA ASP A 83 18.66 -6.69 15.23
C ASP A 83 19.32 -5.30 15.01
N SER A 84 18.90 -4.56 13.98
CA SER A 84 19.41 -3.22 13.71
C SER A 84 18.94 -2.19 14.74
N ALA A 85 19.83 -1.25 15.08
CA ALA A 85 19.60 -0.17 16.04
C ALA A 85 18.37 0.70 15.71
N ILE A 86 17.98 0.79 14.43
CA ILE A 86 16.78 1.53 14.00
C ILE A 86 15.52 1.04 14.71
N HIS A 87 15.38 -0.27 14.99
CA HIS A 87 14.19 -0.83 15.62
C HIS A 87 14.09 -0.47 17.10
N GLU A 88 15.22 -0.43 17.80
CA GLU A 88 15.27 -0.01 19.20
C GLU A 88 14.94 1.48 19.33
N ASP A 89 15.51 2.31 18.46
CA ASP A 89 15.27 3.75 18.47
C ASP A 89 13.81 4.11 18.21
N PHE A 90 13.11 3.34 17.36
CA PHE A 90 11.69 3.58 17.06
C PHE A 90 10.78 3.50 18.28
N THR A 91 11.16 2.74 19.31
CA THR A 91 10.42 2.65 20.58
C THR A 91 10.59 3.89 21.46
N LYS A 92 11.60 4.70 21.21
CA LYS A 92 11.94 5.92 21.96
C LYS A 92 11.17 7.15 21.45
N PHE A 93 10.63 7.06 20.23
CA PHE A 93 9.92 8.15 19.57
C PHE A 93 8.41 8.08 19.76
N SER A 94 7.79 9.25 19.84
CA SER A 94 6.38 9.46 20.18
C SER A 94 5.45 9.49 18.96
N SER A 95 5.98 9.81 17.77
CA SER A 95 5.19 9.93 16.54
C SER A 95 5.87 9.34 15.30
N ASP A 96 5.08 9.02 14.28
CA ASP A 96 5.59 8.54 13.00
C ASP A 96 6.39 9.61 12.25
N ALA A 97 6.01 10.88 12.41
CA ALA A 97 6.75 12.02 11.86
C ALA A 97 8.14 12.15 12.49
N GLU A 98 8.25 11.92 13.80
CA GLU A 98 9.52 11.92 14.52
C GLU A 98 10.41 10.76 14.07
N ARG A 99 9.86 9.54 13.93
CA ARG A 99 10.57 8.37 13.40
C ARG A 99 11.11 8.64 11.99
N ALA A 100 10.28 9.19 11.10
CA ALA A 100 10.69 9.51 9.73
C ALA A 100 11.81 10.57 9.69
N LEU A 101 11.71 11.64 10.48
CA LEU A 101 12.74 12.67 10.55
C LEU A 101 14.06 12.12 11.13
N TRP A 102 13.98 11.26 12.14
CA TRP A 102 15.14 10.62 12.75
C TRP A 102 15.92 9.77 11.74
N VAL A 103 15.24 8.95 10.94
CA VAL A 103 15.88 8.12 9.92
C VAL A 103 16.48 8.98 8.80
N MET A 104 15.79 10.05 8.37
CA MET A 104 16.35 11.01 7.41
C MET A 104 17.66 11.64 7.90
N ALA A 105 17.76 11.89 9.21
CA ALA A 105 18.95 12.49 9.82
C ALA A 105 20.10 11.49 9.99
N ASN A 106 19.83 10.27 10.45
CA ASN A 106 20.85 9.29 10.84
C ASN A 106 21.21 8.28 9.73
N TRP A 107 20.24 7.90 8.90
CA TRP A 107 20.39 6.83 7.90
C TRP A 107 19.72 7.22 6.57
N PRO A 108 20.26 8.24 5.86
CA PRO A 108 19.65 8.73 4.62
C PRO A 108 19.51 7.65 3.52
N ASP A 109 20.43 6.69 3.46
CA ASP A 109 20.35 5.58 2.49
C ASP A 109 19.21 4.61 2.82
N LEU A 110 18.96 4.34 4.11
CA LEU A 110 17.81 3.56 4.55
C LEU A 110 16.52 4.34 4.26
N PHE A 111 16.52 5.66 4.48
CA PHE A 111 15.37 6.49 4.15
C PHE A 111 15.00 6.39 2.65
N ALA A 112 15.99 6.51 1.75
CA ALA A 112 15.77 6.37 0.30
C ALA A 112 15.27 4.96 -0.07
N THR A 113 15.80 3.92 0.58
CA THR A 113 15.31 2.55 0.42
C THR A 113 13.84 2.42 0.86
N ALA A 114 13.48 3.04 1.98
CA ALA A 114 12.11 3.04 2.51
C ALA A 114 11.12 3.70 1.57
N GLU A 115 11.49 4.80 0.92
CA GLU A 115 10.65 5.45 -0.10
C GLU A 115 10.32 4.48 -1.25
N THR A 116 11.30 3.69 -1.68
CA THR A 116 11.13 2.67 -2.73
C THR A 116 10.20 1.54 -2.27
N ILE A 117 10.38 1.05 -1.04
CA ILE A 117 9.49 0.05 -0.41
C ILE A 117 8.05 0.58 -0.31
N TYR A 118 7.90 1.81 0.19
CA TYR A 118 6.62 2.47 0.43
C TYR A 118 5.86 2.71 -0.88
N ALA A 119 6.53 3.23 -1.91
CA ALA A 119 5.93 3.49 -3.21
C ALA A 119 5.35 2.21 -3.85
N VAL A 120 6.06 1.08 -3.73
CA VAL A 120 5.56 -0.22 -4.20
C VAL A 120 4.38 -0.72 -3.36
N SER A 121 4.48 -0.64 -2.03
CA SER A 121 3.41 -1.03 -1.11
C SER A 121 2.10 -0.27 -1.39
N LEU A 122 2.17 1.02 -1.73
CA LEU A 122 1.02 1.82 -2.13
C LEU A 122 0.39 1.39 -3.46
N ARG A 123 1.13 0.67 -4.32
CA ARG A 123 0.69 0.25 -5.67
C ARG A 123 0.22 -1.21 -5.75
N ILE A 124 0.58 -2.05 -4.77
CA ILE A 124 -0.09 -3.35 -4.56
C ILE A 124 -1.61 -3.09 -4.58
N GLY A 125 -2.46 -4.03 -5.01
CA GLY A 125 -3.92 -3.84 -5.04
C GLY A 125 -4.47 -2.89 -6.12
N LYS A 126 -3.62 -2.07 -6.75
CA LYS A 126 -4.03 -1.08 -7.77
C LYS A 126 -3.90 -1.64 -9.19
N ARG A 127 -4.23 -0.81 -10.19
CA ARG A 127 -4.13 -1.17 -11.61
C ARG A 127 -2.70 -1.62 -11.95
N GLY A 128 -2.59 -2.73 -12.69
CA GLY A 128 -1.30 -3.30 -13.11
C GLY A 128 -0.67 -4.26 -12.10
N TRP A 129 -1.25 -4.39 -10.90
CA TRP A 129 -0.83 -5.37 -9.90
C TRP A 129 -1.44 -6.75 -10.17
N LYS A 130 -0.62 -7.78 -10.02
CA LYS A 130 -1.03 -9.19 -9.99
C LYS A 130 -0.25 -9.94 -8.92
N ARG A 131 -0.96 -10.75 -8.13
CA ARG A 131 -0.35 -11.65 -7.13
C ARG A 131 -0.39 -13.09 -7.64
N LEU A 132 0.75 -13.75 -7.63
CA LEU A 132 0.99 -15.05 -8.23
C LEU A 132 1.66 -15.99 -7.23
N GLN A 133 1.38 -17.28 -7.36
CA GLN A 133 2.00 -18.36 -6.60
C GLN A 133 3.00 -19.07 -7.50
N VAL A 134 4.24 -19.19 -7.02
CA VAL A 134 5.26 -20.09 -7.58
C VAL A 134 5.70 -21.08 -6.50
N PRO A 135 6.45 -22.15 -6.85
CA PRO A 135 7.06 -22.99 -5.83
C PRO A 135 8.01 -22.19 -4.93
N PRO A 136 7.95 -22.36 -3.60
CA PRO A 136 8.91 -21.78 -2.67
C PRO A 136 10.36 -22.09 -3.06
N VAL A 137 11.27 -21.22 -2.64
CA VAL A 137 12.72 -21.35 -2.86
C VAL A 137 13.49 -20.92 -1.63
N ASP A 138 14.57 -21.65 -1.36
CA ASP A 138 15.47 -21.34 -0.24
C ASP A 138 16.31 -20.09 -0.52
N ALA A 139 16.62 -19.82 -1.79
CA ALA A 139 17.40 -18.67 -2.21
C ALA A 139 17.01 -18.18 -3.61
N LEU A 140 17.19 -16.87 -3.83
CA LEU A 140 17.12 -16.22 -5.13
C LEU A 140 18.53 -15.87 -5.60
N PHE A 141 18.76 -15.96 -6.91
CA PHE A 141 20.03 -15.60 -7.54
C PHE A 141 19.99 -14.13 -7.94
N ARG A 142 20.66 -13.30 -7.13
CA ARG A 142 20.69 -11.83 -7.24
C ARG A 142 22.11 -11.28 -7.15
N GLY A 143 23.10 -12.09 -7.54
CA GLY A 143 24.46 -11.61 -7.70
C GLY A 143 24.56 -10.62 -8.88
N GLN A 144 25.63 -9.84 -8.92
CA GLN A 144 25.84 -8.83 -9.98
C GLN A 144 25.74 -9.44 -11.39
N GLU A 145 26.25 -10.66 -11.59
CA GLU A 145 26.15 -11.37 -12.87
C GLU A 145 24.71 -11.78 -13.22
N ASP A 146 23.93 -12.24 -12.23
CA ASP A 146 22.53 -12.65 -12.41
C ASP A 146 21.65 -11.47 -12.82
N ILE A 147 21.81 -10.34 -12.11
CA ILE A 147 21.05 -9.12 -12.35
C ILE A 147 21.45 -8.51 -13.70
N ARG A 148 22.74 -8.45 -14.02
CA ARG A 148 23.20 -7.96 -15.32
C ARG A 148 22.69 -8.82 -16.48
N ALA A 149 22.64 -10.14 -16.30
CA ALA A 149 22.08 -11.04 -17.30
C ALA A 149 20.56 -10.80 -17.47
N LEU A 150 19.84 -10.53 -16.38
CA LEU A 150 18.43 -10.18 -16.41
C LEU A 150 18.19 -8.82 -17.10
N GLU A 151 18.99 -7.79 -16.80
CA GLU A 151 18.93 -6.48 -17.45
C GLU A 151 19.07 -6.58 -18.97
N VAL A 152 20.09 -7.31 -19.44
CA VAL A 152 20.31 -7.53 -20.89
C VAL A 152 19.13 -8.26 -21.52
N ALA A 153 18.60 -9.27 -20.82
CA ALA A 153 17.49 -10.06 -21.33
C ALA A 153 16.19 -9.24 -21.44
N LEU A 154 15.85 -8.46 -20.41
CA LEU A 154 14.68 -7.58 -20.43
C LEU A 154 14.84 -6.43 -21.42
N ALA A 155 16.00 -5.77 -21.45
CA ALA A 155 16.34 -4.77 -22.47
C ALA A 155 16.04 -5.31 -23.88
N THR A 156 16.53 -6.52 -24.18
CA THR A 156 16.32 -7.17 -25.48
C THR A 156 14.86 -7.50 -25.73
N ALA A 157 14.17 -8.12 -24.75
CA ALA A 157 12.80 -8.58 -24.90
C ALA A 157 11.79 -7.44 -25.11
N PHE A 158 12.07 -6.27 -24.51
CA PHE A 158 11.24 -5.07 -24.65
C PHE A 158 11.68 -4.15 -25.80
N THR A 159 12.77 -4.47 -26.50
CA THR A 159 13.21 -3.72 -27.68
C THR A 159 12.34 -4.06 -28.90
N PRO A 160 11.81 -3.07 -29.63
CA PRO A 160 11.09 -3.31 -30.89
C PRO A 160 11.98 -4.03 -31.92
N ARG A 161 11.39 -4.84 -32.81
CA ARG A 161 12.11 -5.71 -33.79
C ARG A 161 13.17 -5.02 -34.65
N LYS A 162 13.13 -3.70 -34.82
CA LYS A 162 14.08 -2.91 -35.62
C LYS A 162 14.67 -1.72 -34.82
N GLY A 163 14.75 -1.85 -33.50
CA GLY A 163 15.27 -0.81 -32.60
C GLY A 163 16.68 -1.11 -32.10
N THR A 164 17.35 -0.07 -31.61
CA THR A 164 18.52 -0.24 -30.72
C THR A 164 18.07 -0.87 -29.40
N PRO A 165 18.91 -1.72 -28.78
CA PRO A 165 18.61 -2.25 -27.45
C PRO A 165 18.29 -1.12 -26.46
N ARG A 166 17.13 -1.23 -25.80
CA ARG A 166 16.73 -0.33 -24.70
C ARG A 166 17.71 -0.45 -23.54
N ALA A 167 17.97 0.63 -22.81
CA ALA A 167 18.61 0.52 -21.51
C ALA A 167 17.68 -0.20 -20.52
N CYS A 168 18.26 -0.97 -19.61
CA CYS A 168 17.54 -1.56 -18.48
C CYS A 168 18.43 -1.45 -17.23
N GLN A 169 17.84 -1.01 -16.14
CA GLN A 169 18.45 -0.96 -14.81
C GLN A 169 17.56 -1.72 -13.84
N ILE A 170 18.16 -2.55 -13.00
CA ILE A 170 17.45 -3.29 -11.96
C ILE A 170 18.13 -3.07 -10.61
N ASP A 171 17.37 -2.50 -9.68
CA ASP A 171 17.79 -2.38 -8.29
C ASP A 171 17.13 -3.50 -7.47
N THR A 172 17.90 -4.12 -6.57
CA THR A 172 17.42 -5.19 -5.70
C THR A 172 17.56 -4.80 -4.24
N LEU A 173 16.50 -5.01 -3.45
CA LEU A 173 16.51 -4.72 -2.02
C LEU A 173 15.84 -5.85 -1.24
N ASP A 174 16.34 -6.08 -0.03
CA ASP A 174 15.72 -7.00 0.94
C ASP A 174 14.69 -6.25 1.78
N ARG A 175 13.56 -6.91 2.04
CA ARG A 175 12.48 -6.43 2.90
C ARG A 175 12.52 -7.28 4.17
N HIS A 176 13.26 -6.79 5.16
CA HIS A 176 13.70 -7.58 6.31
C HIS A 176 12.59 -8.02 7.27
N LEU A 177 11.48 -7.29 7.33
CA LEU A 177 10.37 -7.61 8.23
C LEU A 177 9.30 -8.49 7.59
N ASP A 178 9.04 -8.33 6.30
CA ASP A 178 8.05 -9.14 5.58
C ASP A 178 8.68 -10.34 4.83
N GLY A 179 10.02 -10.46 4.87
CA GLY A 179 10.77 -11.54 4.24
C GLY A 179 10.78 -11.48 2.70
N GLY A 180 10.37 -10.35 2.13
CA GLY A 180 10.34 -10.13 0.70
C GLY A 180 11.70 -9.75 0.12
N VAL A 181 11.85 -9.98 -1.18
CA VAL A 181 12.92 -9.45 -2.02
C VAL A 181 12.27 -8.64 -3.13
N GLN A 182 12.61 -7.36 -3.23
CA GLN A 182 12.02 -6.45 -4.21
C GLN A 182 13.03 -6.14 -5.31
N LEU A 183 12.56 -6.23 -6.56
CA LEU A 183 13.28 -5.81 -7.76
C LEU A 183 12.55 -4.60 -8.35
N GLY A 184 13.20 -3.45 -8.33
CA GLY A 184 12.78 -2.25 -9.05
C GLY A 184 13.39 -2.28 -10.45
N ILE A 185 12.56 -2.34 -11.48
CA ILE A 185 12.99 -2.57 -12.86
C ILE A 185 12.63 -1.34 -13.70
N LEU A 186 13.64 -0.65 -14.22
CA LEU A 186 13.48 0.48 -15.13
C LEU A 186 13.95 0.07 -16.52
N ILE A 187 13.04 0.07 -17.49
CA ILE A 187 13.36 -0.21 -18.89
C ILE A 187 13.12 1.06 -19.68
N GLU A 188 14.10 1.50 -20.47
CA GLU A 188 13.96 2.65 -21.36
C GLU A 188 12.72 2.49 -22.25
N ASP A 189 11.88 3.52 -22.32
CA ASP A 189 10.78 3.60 -23.26
C ASP A 189 11.12 4.47 -24.47
N ASN A 190 10.21 4.51 -25.44
CA ASN A 190 10.39 5.31 -26.65
C ASN A 190 10.68 6.77 -26.28
N ALA A 191 11.56 7.41 -27.05
CA ALA A 191 11.85 8.83 -26.89
C ALA A 191 10.57 9.67 -26.96
N GLN A 192 10.42 10.58 -26.01
CA GLN A 192 9.26 11.45 -25.85
C GLN A 192 9.72 12.89 -25.72
N ARG A 193 8.81 13.80 -26.05
CA ARG A 193 9.01 15.24 -25.82
C ARG A 193 8.18 15.64 -24.60
N GLN A 194 8.85 16.09 -23.55
CA GLN A 194 8.20 16.55 -22.32
C GLN A 194 8.31 18.07 -22.22
N LEU A 195 7.20 18.72 -21.86
CA LEU A 195 7.19 20.14 -21.55
C LEU A 195 7.52 20.31 -20.06
N GLU A 196 8.58 21.07 -19.75
CA GLU A 196 9.01 21.36 -18.38
C GLU A 196 9.36 22.84 -18.23
N PHE A 197 9.36 23.35 -16.99
CA PHE A 197 9.85 24.71 -16.70
C PHE A 197 11.36 24.65 -16.46
N GLY A 198 12.11 25.52 -17.13
CA GLY A 198 13.54 25.72 -16.90
C GLY A 198 13.84 26.70 -15.79
N ASP A 199 15.14 26.85 -15.50
CA ASP A 199 15.65 27.79 -14.50
C ASP A 199 15.31 29.26 -14.85
N ASP A 200 14.96 29.55 -16.10
CA ASP A 200 14.48 30.85 -16.57
C ASP A 200 12.98 31.09 -16.30
N ASN A 201 12.31 30.15 -15.61
CA ASN A 201 10.88 30.12 -15.36
C ASN A 201 10.02 30.14 -16.64
N ARG A 202 10.55 29.61 -17.74
CA ARG A 202 9.79 29.44 -18.99
C ARG A 202 9.66 27.97 -19.33
N ALA A 203 8.58 27.65 -20.04
CA ALA A 203 8.34 26.30 -20.50
C ALA A 203 9.19 26.01 -21.74
N HIS A 204 10.03 24.98 -21.69
CA HIS A 204 10.76 24.47 -22.84
C HIS A 204 10.44 22.99 -23.07
N TRP A 205 10.55 22.58 -24.33
CA TRP A 205 10.45 21.18 -24.70
C TRP A 205 11.80 20.50 -24.53
N ARG A 206 11.82 19.39 -23.81
CA ARG A 206 12.99 18.53 -23.65
C ARG A 206 12.74 17.15 -24.23
N ASP A 207 13.70 16.65 -25.00
CA ASP A 207 13.69 15.26 -25.45
C ASP A 207 14.18 14.37 -24.31
N VAL A 208 13.35 13.41 -23.92
CA VAL A 208 13.57 12.49 -22.81
C VAL A 208 13.39 11.04 -23.26
N ARG A 209 14.08 10.13 -22.58
CA ARG A 209 13.93 8.67 -22.76
C ARG A 209 13.41 8.11 -21.45
N PRO A 210 12.09 8.23 -21.19
CA PRO A 210 11.54 7.96 -19.88
C PRO A 210 11.59 6.47 -19.57
N PRO A 211 11.77 6.06 -18.31
CA PRO A 211 11.71 4.65 -17.95
C PRO A 211 10.26 4.17 -17.86
N MET A 212 9.99 3.00 -18.43
CA MET A 212 8.87 2.15 -18.05
C MET A 212 9.23 1.41 -16.76
N ALA A 213 8.61 1.82 -15.65
CA ALA A 213 8.86 1.26 -14.34
C ALA A 213 8.00 0.01 -14.05
N MET A 214 8.64 -1.06 -13.61
CA MET A 214 8.02 -2.28 -13.10
C MET A 214 8.60 -2.60 -11.73
N ASP A 215 7.79 -3.25 -10.89
CA ASP A 215 8.26 -3.72 -9.59
C ASP A 215 7.81 -5.15 -9.39
N VAL A 216 8.70 -5.96 -8.80
CA VAL A 216 8.38 -7.32 -8.40
C VAL A 216 8.80 -7.53 -6.96
N VAL A 217 7.87 -7.95 -6.11
CA VAL A 217 8.17 -8.38 -4.73
C VAL A 217 7.99 -9.88 -4.66
N ILE A 218 9.06 -10.59 -4.32
CA ILE A 218 9.11 -12.04 -4.21
C ILE A 218 9.22 -12.40 -2.74
N TYR A 219 8.36 -13.28 -2.24
CA TYR A 219 8.43 -13.85 -0.91
C TYR A 219 8.96 -15.29 -1.02
N PRO A 220 10.29 -15.54 -0.87
CA PRO A 220 10.90 -16.82 -1.23
C PRO A 220 10.31 -18.01 -0.48
N ALA A 221 10.10 -17.85 0.84
CA ALA A 221 9.59 -18.89 1.72
C ALA A 221 8.16 -19.32 1.41
N SER A 222 7.28 -18.38 1.02
CA SER A 222 5.89 -18.69 0.68
C SER A 222 5.70 -18.97 -0.80
N GLY A 223 6.65 -18.58 -1.66
CA GLY A 223 6.51 -18.63 -3.11
C GLY A 223 5.51 -17.61 -3.67
N VAL A 224 5.07 -16.63 -2.87
CA VAL A 224 4.20 -15.56 -3.35
C VAL A 224 5.02 -14.52 -4.13
N ILE A 225 4.50 -14.05 -5.25
CA ILE A 225 5.09 -12.97 -6.05
C ILE A 225 4.03 -11.91 -6.30
N ASP A 226 4.32 -10.66 -5.96
CA ASP A 226 3.58 -9.49 -6.40
C ASP A 226 4.27 -8.86 -7.60
N VAL A 227 3.59 -8.81 -8.74
CA VAL A 227 4.06 -8.20 -9.97
C VAL A 227 3.29 -6.91 -10.21
N LEU A 228 4.00 -5.79 -10.37
CA LEU A 228 3.46 -4.49 -10.72
C LEU A 228 4.07 -4.05 -12.04
N ALA A 229 3.39 -4.36 -13.15
CA ALA A 229 3.87 -4.02 -14.49
C ALA A 229 2.83 -3.19 -15.26
N PRO A 230 3.24 -2.12 -15.96
CA PRO A 230 2.38 -1.43 -16.88
C PRO A 230 2.19 -2.32 -18.12
N GLY A 231 0.94 -2.60 -18.46
CA GLY A 231 0.59 -3.46 -19.60
C GLY A 231 -0.34 -4.60 -19.22
N GLY A 232 -0.54 -5.51 -20.18
CA GLY A 232 -1.40 -6.69 -20.02
C GLY A 232 -0.60 -7.96 -19.73
N ALA A 233 -1.27 -9.10 -19.86
CA ALA A 233 -0.72 -10.43 -19.58
C ALA A 233 0.61 -10.71 -20.29
N LYS A 234 0.81 -10.19 -21.51
CA LYS A 234 2.06 -10.38 -22.27
C LYS A 234 3.29 -9.78 -21.57
N THR A 235 3.19 -8.55 -21.07
CA THR A 235 4.28 -7.90 -20.33
C THR A 235 4.64 -8.71 -19.09
N GLN A 236 3.62 -9.13 -18.34
CA GLN A 236 3.81 -9.92 -17.12
C GLN A 236 4.45 -11.28 -17.43
N GLN A 237 4.00 -11.94 -18.50
CA GLN A 237 4.56 -13.22 -18.92
C GLN A 237 6.04 -13.10 -19.30
N THR A 238 6.40 -12.13 -20.15
CA THR A 238 7.79 -11.89 -20.54
C THR A 238 8.68 -11.61 -19.32
N LEU A 239 8.19 -10.80 -18.38
CA LEU A 239 8.90 -10.54 -17.13
C LEU A 239 9.14 -11.81 -16.31
N LEU A 240 8.09 -12.62 -16.11
CA LEU A 240 8.17 -13.86 -15.33
C LEU A 240 9.05 -14.93 -15.99
N GLU A 241 9.05 -15.02 -17.32
CA GLU A 241 9.94 -15.91 -18.07
C GLU A 241 11.42 -15.59 -17.79
N HIS A 242 11.78 -14.31 -17.85
CA HIS A 242 13.15 -13.87 -17.60
C HIS A 242 13.54 -13.93 -16.12
N LEU A 243 12.63 -13.60 -15.20
CA LEU A 243 12.85 -13.82 -13.77
C LEU A 243 13.09 -15.30 -13.47
N GLY A 244 12.28 -16.19 -14.05
CA GLY A 244 12.46 -17.63 -13.93
C GLY A 244 13.86 -18.06 -14.33
N LYS A 245 14.30 -17.64 -15.51
CA LYS A 245 15.62 -17.99 -16.04
C LYS A 245 16.78 -17.43 -15.23
N HIS A 246 16.73 -16.16 -14.82
CA HIS A 246 17.90 -15.45 -14.29
C HIS A 246 17.94 -15.41 -12.76
N VAL A 247 16.78 -15.26 -12.09
CA VAL A 247 16.66 -15.09 -10.64
C VAL A 247 16.28 -16.38 -9.94
N PHE A 248 15.36 -17.16 -10.52
CA PHE A 248 14.95 -18.46 -9.93
C PHE A 248 15.77 -19.65 -10.47
N LYS A 249 16.52 -19.44 -11.58
CA LYS A 249 17.25 -20.48 -12.34
C LYS A 249 16.39 -21.70 -12.73
N LYS A 250 15.08 -21.48 -12.91
CA LYS A 250 14.11 -22.50 -13.33
C LYS A 250 12.93 -21.87 -14.05
N VAL A 251 12.29 -22.65 -14.93
CA VAL A 251 11.07 -22.20 -15.59
C VAL A 251 9.97 -22.04 -14.54
N LEU A 252 9.38 -20.84 -14.47
CA LEU A 252 8.26 -20.58 -13.57
C LEU A 252 6.95 -21.03 -14.21
N GLN A 253 6.12 -21.69 -13.42
CA GLN A 253 4.71 -21.96 -13.74
C GLN A 253 3.84 -21.20 -12.73
N PRO A 254 3.74 -19.87 -12.87
CA PRO A 254 2.99 -19.04 -11.93
C PRO A 254 1.50 -19.40 -12.01
N LYS A 255 0.92 -19.69 -10.85
CA LYS A 255 -0.52 -19.84 -10.69
C LYS A 255 -1.07 -18.54 -10.11
N ASP A 256 -2.31 -18.20 -10.40
CA ASP A 256 -2.95 -17.12 -9.66
C ASP A 256 -3.05 -17.55 -8.19
N VAL A 257 -2.62 -16.71 -7.25
CA VAL A 257 -2.92 -16.97 -5.85
C VAL A 257 -4.44 -16.93 -5.73
N GLU A 258 -5.04 -17.98 -5.17
CA GLU A 258 -6.43 -17.94 -4.75
C GLU A 258 -6.56 -16.82 -3.73
N LYS A 259 -6.99 -15.65 -4.20
CA LYS A 259 -7.28 -14.54 -3.31
C LYS A 259 -8.43 -15.00 -2.41
N PRO A 260 -8.35 -14.83 -1.08
CA PRO A 260 -9.52 -15.03 -0.24
C PRO A 260 -10.60 -14.09 -0.80
N MET A 261 -11.61 -14.70 -1.43
CA MET A 261 -12.68 -13.95 -2.06
C MET A 261 -13.51 -13.32 -0.95
N PHE A 262 -13.81 -12.03 -1.08
CA PHE A 262 -14.89 -11.48 -0.27
C PHE A 262 -16.20 -12.07 -0.79
N PHE A 263 -16.92 -12.79 0.06
CA PHE A 263 -18.23 -13.35 -0.25
C PHE A 263 -19.30 -12.25 -0.18
N LEU A 264 -19.20 -11.27 -1.09
CA LEU A 264 -20.03 -10.06 -1.05
C LEU A 264 -21.53 -10.31 -1.10
N ASN A 265 -21.96 -11.46 -1.63
CA ASN A 265 -23.37 -11.87 -1.60
C ASN A 265 -23.92 -12.04 -0.17
N ARG A 266 -23.06 -12.17 0.85
CA ARG A 266 -23.47 -12.17 2.26
C ARG A 266 -24.08 -10.82 2.71
N LEU A 267 -23.81 -9.74 1.97
CA LEU A 267 -24.34 -8.41 2.27
C LEU A 267 -25.79 -8.19 1.82
N ARG A 268 -26.43 -9.19 1.18
CA ARG A 268 -27.82 -9.08 0.67
C ARG A 268 -28.85 -8.91 1.77
N ASP A 269 -28.56 -9.51 2.91
CA ASP A 269 -29.48 -9.61 4.04
C ASP A 269 -29.18 -8.55 5.11
N GLY A 270 -28.24 -7.63 4.83
CA GLY A 270 -27.85 -6.55 5.73
C GLY A 270 -26.64 -6.88 6.60
N PHE A 271 -26.63 -6.33 7.81
CA PHE A 271 -25.48 -6.34 8.73
C PHE A 271 -25.84 -6.85 10.12
N GLU A 272 -26.88 -7.68 10.22
CA GLU A 272 -27.20 -8.38 11.46
C GLU A 272 -26.07 -9.37 11.79
N LEU A 273 -25.52 -9.25 13.00
CA LEU A 273 -24.50 -10.16 13.51
C LEU A 273 -25.16 -11.30 14.28
N PHE A 274 -24.57 -12.48 14.24
CA PHE A 274 -25.00 -13.61 15.07
C PHE A 274 -24.61 -13.38 16.54
N ASP A 275 -25.42 -13.90 17.47
CA ASP A 275 -25.24 -13.71 18.92
C ASP A 275 -23.89 -14.25 19.46
N ASP A 276 -23.23 -15.14 18.72
CA ASP A 276 -21.92 -15.73 19.02
C ASP A 276 -20.74 -15.02 18.33
N SER A 277 -20.98 -13.89 17.66
CA SER A 277 -19.94 -13.08 17.02
C SER A 277 -18.98 -12.46 18.04
N GLU A 278 -17.68 -12.67 17.86
CA GLU A 278 -16.61 -12.00 18.62
C GLU A 278 -16.48 -10.49 18.28
N CYS A 279 -17.24 -9.97 17.31
CA CYS A 279 -17.22 -8.56 16.92
C CYS A 279 -18.15 -7.72 17.82
N ASP A 280 -17.57 -6.99 18.78
CA ASP A 280 -18.31 -6.06 19.65
C ASP A 280 -18.39 -4.65 19.05
N LEU A 281 -19.40 -4.41 18.22
CA LEU A 281 -19.65 -3.10 17.61
C LEU A 281 -19.90 -1.99 18.64
N ALA A 282 -20.47 -2.31 19.80
CA ALA A 282 -20.78 -1.33 20.83
C ALA A 282 -19.51 -0.86 21.56
N ALA A 283 -18.58 -1.77 21.87
CA ALA A 283 -17.26 -1.40 22.40
C ALA A 283 -16.50 -0.45 21.47
N HIS A 284 -16.72 -0.57 20.17
CA HIS A 284 -16.14 0.31 19.15
C HIS A 284 -17.00 1.55 18.84
N ARG A 285 -18.12 1.75 19.52
CA ARG A 285 -19.07 2.87 19.34
C ARG A 285 -19.57 3.01 17.90
N VAL A 286 -19.74 1.87 17.23
CA VAL A 286 -20.37 1.83 15.91
C VAL A 286 -21.87 2.00 16.09
N GLU A 287 -22.38 3.13 15.63
CA GLU A 287 -23.80 3.47 15.71
C GLU A 287 -24.60 2.82 14.58
N ARG A 288 -24.02 2.77 13.37
CA ARG A 288 -24.73 2.30 12.18
C ARG A 288 -23.78 1.74 11.13
N ILE A 289 -24.19 0.66 10.49
CA ILE A 289 -23.53 0.10 9.31
C ILE A 289 -24.45 0.27 8.09
N ARG A 290 -23.86 0.60 6.94
CA ARG A 290 -24.59 0.93 5.72
C ARG A 290 -23.96 0.31 4.48
N LEU A 291 -24.74 -0.39 3.66
CA LEU A 291 -24.32 -0.74 2.30
C LEU A 291 -24.51 0.50 1.42
N SER A 292 -23.45 1.31 1.32
CA SER A 292 -23.49 2.64 0.72
C SER A 292 -23.42 2.61 -0.80
N GLN A 293 -22.83 1.55 -1.35
CA GLN A 293 -22.83 1.29 -2.78
C GLN A 293 -22.74 -0.21 -3.02
N ALA A 294 -23.38 -0.69 -4.08
CA ALA A 294 -23.19 -2.03 -4.59
C ALA A 294 -23.14 -2.03 -6.11
N LYS A 295 -22.29 -2.88 -6.67
CA LYS A 295 -22.31 -3.24 -8.09
C LYS A 295 -22.64 -4.70 -8.21
N VAL A 296 -23.69 -5.01 -8.97
CA VAL A 296 -24.15 -6.37 -9.22
C VAL A 296 -23.95 -6.77 -10.67
N ARG A 297 -23.69 -8.05 -10.93
CA ARG A 297 -23.46 -8.63 -12.25
C ARG A 297 -24.36 -9.82 -12.49
N ALA A 298 -24.99 -9.90 -13.66
CA ALA A 298 -25.78 -11.05 -14.05
C ALA A 298 -24.91 -12.32 -14.12
N ILE A 299 -25.43 -13.43 -13.58
CA ILE A 299 -24.74 -14.73 -13.61
C ILE A 299 -24.87 -15.38 -14.99
N HIS A 300 -25.97 -15.11 -15.70
CA HIS A 300 -26.25 -15.68 -17.00
C HIS A 300 -26.15 -14.64 -18.14
N PRO A 301 -25.75 -15.05 -19.35
CA PRO A 301 -25.76 -14.18 -20.52
C PRO A 301 -27.16 -13.63 -20.84
N PRO A 302 -27.27 -12.39 -21.37
CA PRO A 302 -26.16 -11.46 -21.60
C PRO A 302 -25.60 -10.91 -20.28
N ILE A 303 -24.27 -10.92 -20.14
CA ILE A 303 -23.61 -10.41 -18.94
C ILE A 303 -23.79 -8.89 -18.90
N CYS A 304 -24.48 -8.42 -17.88
CA CYS A 304 -24.69 -7.00 -17.62
C CYS A 304 -24.37 -6.66 -16.16
N ASP A 305 -23.95 -5.41 -15.97
CA ASP A 305 -23.60 -4.85 -14.66
C ASP A 305 -24.59 -3.74 -14.31
N TYR A 306 -25.08 -3.72 -13.07
CA TYR A 306 -25.87 -2.63 -12.50
C TYR A 306 -25.15 -2.03 -11.30
N GLN A 307 -25.09 -0.70 -11.22
CA GLN A 307 -24.54 0.00 -10.07
C GLN A 307 -25.66 0.69 -9.31
N ILE A 308 -25.76 0.39 -8.02
CA ILE A 308 -26.70 1.03 -7.10
C ILE A 308 -25.89 1.96 -6.19
N LYS A 309 -26.16 3.26 -6.31
CA LYS A 309 -25.48 4.32 -5.54
C LYS A 309 -26.51 5.30 -4.96
N PRO A 310 -27.03 5.01 -3.76
CA PRO A 310 -27.93 5.91 -3.05
C PRO A 310 -27.23 7.22 -2.59
N PRO A 311 -27.98 8.21 -2.09
CA PRO A 311 -27.40 9.46 -1.58
C PRO A 311 -26.40 9.25 -0.43
N GLY A 312 -25.37 10.08 -0.33
CA GLY A 312 -24.26 9.88 0.61
C GLY A 312 -24.53 10.26 2.07
N GLU A 313 -25.67 10.87 2.38
CA GLU A 313 -25.98 11.36 3.73
C GLU A 313 -26.15 10.20 4.74
N LYS A 314 -25.83 10.46 6.02
CA LYS A 314 -25.87 9.47 7.11
C LYS A 314 -27.24 8.79 7.21
N ASP A 315 -28.29 9.60 7.11
CA ASP A 315 -29.68 9.16 7.33
C ASP A 315 -30.41 8.80 6.02
N ALA A 316 -29.73 8.90 4.88
CA ALA A 316 -30.30 8.48 3.60
C ALA A 316 -30.50 6.96 3.53
N PRO A 317 -31.49 6.48 2.74
CA PRO A 317 -31.66 5.07 2.49
C PRO A 317 -30.39 4.47 1.89
N ASP A 318 -30.04 3.26 2.31
CA ASP A 318 -28.91 2.50 1.78
C ASP A 318 -29.32 1.68 0.56
N VAL A 319 -28.39 0.88 0.02
CA VAL A 319 -28.64 0.09 -1.18
C VAL A 319 -29.85 -0.82 -0.98
N LEU A 320 -29.94 -1.50 0.17
CA LEU A 320 -31.00 -2.46 0.46
C LEU A 320 -32.35 -1.74 0.60
N ALA A 321 -32.38 -0.63 1.35
CA ALA A 321 -33.58 0.18 1.51
C ALA A 321 -34.07 0.73 0.15
N CYS A 322 -33.19 1.27 -0.69
CA CYS A 322 -33.55 1.76 -2.01
C CYS A 322 -34.16 0.66 -2.90
N LEU A 323 -33.56 -0.53 -2.91
CA LEU A 323 -34.04 -1.66 -3.70
C LEU A 323 -35.37 -2.20 -3.19
N ALA A 324 -35.58 -2.20 -1.87
CA ALA A 324 -36.84 -2.59 -1.25
C ALA A 324 -37.96 -1.59 -1.62
N THR A 325 -37.72 -0.28 -1.47
CA THR A 325 -38.68 0.78 -1.84
C THR A 325 -39.10 0.70 -3.31
N GLN A 326 -38.15 0.37 -4.20
CA GLN A 326 -38.42 0.25 -5.64
C GLN A 326 -38.96 -1.12 -6.06
N GLN A 327 -39.11 -2.08 -5.13
CA GLN A 327 -39.53 -3.46 -5.40
C GLN A 327 -38.61 -4.22 -6.37
N ILE A 328 -37.34 -3.80 -6.48
CA ILE A 328 -36.33 -4.42 -7.36
C ILE A 328 -35.41 -5.37 -6.57
N SER A 329 -35.46 -5.36 -5.23
CA SER A 329 -34.66 -6.23 -4.37
C SER A 329 -34.70 -7.72 -4.78
N PRO A 330 -35.88 -8.35 -5.05
CA PRO A 330 -35.94 -9.76 -5.47
C PRO A 330 -35.21 -10.05 -6.79
N ILE A 331 -34.98 -9.03 -7.63
CA ILE A 331 -34.29 -9.14 -8.91
C ILE A 331 -32.78 -8.99 -8.68
N LEU A 332 -32.32 -7.82 -8.21
CA LEU A 332 -30.89 -7.48 -8.16
C LEU A 332 -30.15 -8.10 -6.97
N MET A 333 -30.85 -8.41 -5.88
CA MET A 333 -30.31 -9.17 -4.74
C MET A 333 -30.70 -10.66 -4.80
N GLY A 334 -31.39 -11.08 -5.86
CA GLY A 334 -31.81 -12.47 -6.10
C GLY A 334 -30.70 -13.36 -6.66
N GLN A 335 -31.04 -14.62 -6.93
CA GLN A 335 -30.10 -15.63 -7.43
C GLN A 335 -29.59 -15.37 -8.86
N GLY A 336 -30.18 -14.42 -9.59
CA GLY A 336 -29.76 -14.09 -10.96
C GLY A 336 -28.52 -13.19 -11.06
N PHE A 337 -28.09 -12.59 -9.94
CA PHE A 337 -27.01 -11.61 -9.89
C PHE A 337 -25.99 -11.96 -8.81
N ASN A 338 -24.76 -11.47 -8.93
CA ASN A 338 -23.72 -11.50 -7.91
C ASN A 338 -23.27 -10.08 -7.56
N ILE A 339 -23.06 -9.79 -6.28
CA ILE A 339 -22.38 -8.55 -5.86
C ILE A 339 -20.88 -8.71 -6.15
N ILE A 340 -20.34 -7.83 -6.99
CA ILE A 340 -18.95 -7.87 -7.44
C ILE A 340 -18.08 -6.75 -6.85
N ASP A 341 -18.72 -5.67 -6.38
CA ASP A 341 -18.11 -4.50 -5.73
C ASP A 341 -19.10 -3.96 -4.70
N ALA A 342 -18.61 -3.57 -3.52
CA ALA A 342 -19.41 -3.03 -2.44
C ALA A 342 -18.64 -1.95 -1.67
N VAL A 343 -19.36 -0.91 -1.25
CA VAL A 343 -18.85 0.08 -0.27
C VAL A 343 -19.69 -0.05 0.98
N VAL A 344 -19.08 -0.52 2.07
CA VAL A 344 -19.70 -0.62 3.39
C VAL A 344 -19.23 0.57 4.22
N SER A 345 -20.15 1.33 4.83
CA SER A 345 -19.80 2.45 5.68
C SER A 345 -20.17 2.18 7.14
N LEU A 346 -19.23 2.39 8.06
CA LEU A 346 -19.50 2.43 9.50
C LEU A 346 -19.57 3.87 9.96
N TYR A 347 -20.68 4.23 10.59
CA TYR A 347 -20.87 5.50 11.27
C TYR A 347 -20.66 5.29 12.76
N PHE A 348 -19.77 6.10 13.33
CA PHE A 348 -19.43 6.04 14.74
C PHE A 348 -20.17 7.12 15.52
N GLU A 349 -20.47 6.84 16.78
CA GLU A 349 -20.97 7.87 17.68
C GLU A 349 -19.97 9.03 17.83
N PRO A 350 -20.43 10.27 17.99
CA PRO A 350 -19.56 11.39 18.32
C PRO A 350 -18.79 11.16 19.63
N VAL A 351 -17.49 11.43 19.60
CA VAL A 351 -16.64 11.34 20.80
C VAL A 351 -17.06 12.38 21.85
N GLN A 352 -17.59 13.52 21.40
CA GLN A 352 -18.14 14.58 22.24
C GLN A 352 -19.46 15.11 21.66
N PRO A 353 -20.41 15.54 22.50
CA PRO A 353 -21.64 16.17 22.04
C PRO A 353 -21.35 17.37 21.13
N GLY A 354 -21.98 17.42 19.94
CA GLY A 354 -21.83 18.51 18.98
C GLY A 354 -20.65 18.42 18.01
N LYS A 355 -19.79 17.38 18.10
CA LYS A 355 -18.77 17.10 17.09
C LYS A 355 -19.29 16.17 16.00
N ALA A 356 -18.72 16.28 14.80
CA ALA A 356 -19.05 15.41 13.67
C ALA A 356 -18.70 13.94 14.00
N SER A 357 -19.62 13.03 13.66
CA SER A 357 -19.40 11.60 13.72
C SER A 357 -18.32 11.18 12.73
N ARG A 358 -17.40 10.31 13.17
CA ARG A 358 -16.43 9.66 12.29
C ARG A 358 -17.15 8.65 11.39
N VAL A 359 -16.70 8.53 10.14
CA VAL A 359 -17.21 7.53 9.18
C VAL A 359 -16.03 6.78 8.59
N LEU A 360 -16.12 5.45 8.55
CA LEU A 360 -15.19 4.59 7.83
C LEU A 360 -15.86 4.02 6.60
N HIS A 361 -15.21 4.15 5.44
CA HIS A 361 -15.66 3.54 4.19
C HIS A 361 -14.77 2.34 3.86
N ILE A 362 -15.39 1.19 3.65
CA ILE A 362 -14.73 -0.07 3.33
C ILE A 362 -15.07 -0.39 1.88
N ASP A 363 -14.06 -0.30 1.01
CA ASP A 363 -14.17 -0.71 -0.38
C ASP A 363 -13.85 -2.21 -0.46
N LEU A 364 -14.77 -3.00 -1.01
CA LEU A 364 -14.62 -4.45 -1.14
C LEU A 364 -14.93 -4.88 -2.57
N LYS A 365 -14.05 -5.70 -3.15
CA LYS A 365 -14.28 -6.35 -4.44
C LYS A 365 -14.26 -7.85 -4.27
N GLN A 366 -15.15 -8.55 -4.97
CA GLN A 366 -15.24 -10.01 -4.92
C GLN A 366 -13.88 -10.69 -5.19
N SER A 367 -13.02 -10.07 -5.99
CA SER A 367 -11.63 -10.48 -6.24
C SER A 367 -10.69 -10.39 -5.03
N GLY A 368 -11.15 -10.12 -3.80
CA GLY A 368 -10.33 -9.96 -2.61
C GLY A 368 -9.56 -8.63 -2.53
N ILE A 369 -9.87 -7.66 -3.40
CA ILE A 369 -9.29 -6.32 -3.31
C ILE A 369 -10.10 -5.52 -2.30
N SER A 370 -9.43 -4.89 -1.34
CA SER A 370 -10.04 -3.93 -0.43
C SER A 370 -9.10 -2.78 -0.07
N ASN A 371 -9.66 -1.77 0.59
CA ASN A 371 -8.92 -0.69 1.21
C ASN A 371 -8.54 -0.98 2.69
N LEU A 372 -8.74 -2.21 3.19
CA LEU A 372 -8.45 -2.58 4.61
C LEU A 372 -7.03 -2.22 5.03
N ARG A 373 -6.07 -2.59 4.18
CA ARG A 373 -4.66 -2.26 4.38
C ARG A 373 -4.38 -0.76 4.42
N ASP A 374 -5.24 0.08 3.83
CA ASP A 374 -5.11 1.54 3.77
C ASP A 374 -5.66 2.22 5.05
N MET A 375 -6.31 1.45 5.93
CA MET A 375 -6.85 1.91 7.20
C MET A 375 -5.79 1.89 8.31
N GLU A 376 -6.07 2.62 9.40
CA GLU A 376 -5.30 2.49 10.63
C GLU A 376 -5.46 1.07 11.20
N GLU A 377 -4.44 0.55 11.89
CA GLU A 377 -4.42 -0.84 12.34
C GLU A 377 -5.64 -1.21 13.20
N ALA A 378 -6.07 -0.31 14.09
CA ALA A 378 -7.24 -0.52 14.94
C ALA A 378 -8.53 -0.65 14.11
N ASP A 379 -8.69 0.19 13.07
CA ASP A 379 -9.84 0.12 12.17
C ASP A 379 -9.78 -1.13 11.30
N ALA A 380 -8.62 -1.46 10.74
CA ALA A 380 -8.43 -2.65 9.93
C ALA A 380 -8.82 -3.91 10.72
N ARG A 381 -8.40 -4.01 11.99
CA ARG A 381 -8.78 -5.11 12.89
C ARG A 381 -10.29 -5.16 13.15
N LEU A 382 -10.90 -4.02 13.46
CA LEU A 382 -12.36 -3.91 13.64
C LEU A 382 -13.10 -4.37 12.39
N VAL A 383 -12.70 -3.87 11.22
CA VAL A 383 -13.36 -4.20 9.96
C VAL A 383 -13.12 -5.67 9.61
N GLU A 384 -11.93 -6.22 9.78
CA GLU A 384 -11.69 -7.64 9.56
C GLU A 384 -12.55 -8.51 10.49
N SER A 385 -12.66 -8.15 11.77
CA SER A 385 -13.54 -8.82 12.73
C SER A 385 -15.00 -8.78 12.25
N LEU A 386 -15.49 -7.60 11.85
CA LEU A 386 -16.83 -7.43 11.29
C LEU A 386 -17.05 -8.27 10.03
N LEU A 387 -16.13 -8.24 9.07
CA LEU A 387 -16.26 -8.99 7.82
C LEU A 387 -16.22 -10.50 8.04
N ARG A 388 -15.48 -10.98 9.04
CA ARG A 388 -15.49 -12.39 9.45
C ARG A 388 -16.81 -12.76 10.12
N ALA A 389 -17.31 -11.92 11.03
CA ALA A 389 -18.60 -12.12 11.69
C ALA A 389 -19.77 -12.17 10.69
N LEU A 390 -19.73 -11.36 9.63
CA LEU A 390 -20.70 -11.37 8.54
C LEU A 390 -20.48 -12.53 7.54
N GLY A 391 -19.43 -13.34 7.72
CA GLY A 391 -19.04 -14.39 6.77
C GLY A 391 -18.62 -13.88 5.39
N VAL A 392 -18.35 -12.57 5.25
CA VAL A 392 -17.84 -11.93 4.04
C VAL A 392 -16.37 -12.28 3.83
N MET A 393 -15.62 -12.46 4.92
CA MET A 393 -14.22 -12.86 4.94
C MET A 393 -14.08 -14.19 5.70
N GLN A 394 -13.23 -15.11 5.22
CA GLN A 394 -12.92 -16.33 5.97
C GLN A 394 -11.97 -16.03 7.12
N SER A 395 -12.14 -16.73 8.25
CA SER A 395 -11.10 -16.81 9.27
C SER A 395 -9.84 -17.43 8.64
N PRO A 396 -8.64 -16.92 8.94
CA PRO A 396 -7.42 -17.58 8.50
C PRO A 396 -7.48 -19.04 8.96
N ALA A 397 -7.19 -19.97 8.05
CA ALA A 397 -7.14 -21.38 8.39
C ALA A 397 -6.23 -21.51 9.61
N SER A 398 -6.76 -22.02 10.72
CA SER A 398 -5.92 -22.45 11.82
C SER A 398 -4.88 -23.38 11.23
N ALA A 399 -3.60 -23.08 11.44
CA ALA A 399 -2.54 -24.02 11.14
C ALA A 399 -2.96 -25.32 11.81
N LYS A 400 -3.28 -26.35 11.01
CA LYS A 400 -3.59 -27.67 11.56
C LYS A 400 -2.43 -28.00 12.49
N PRO A 401 -2.67 -28.31 13.77
CA PRO A 401 -1.62 -28.84 14.60
C PRO A 401 -1.06 -30.05 13.86
N VAL A 402 0.27 -30.07 13.71
CA VAL A 402 0.99 -31.24 13.23
C VAL A 402 0.59 -32.36 14.19
N GLU A 403 -0.22 -33.31 13.72
CA GLU A 403 -0.42 -34.56 14.42
C GLU A 403 0.96 -35.21 14.50
N GLU A 404 1.60 -35.09 15.66
CA GLU A 404 2.71 -35.95 16.03
C GLU A 404 2.23 -37.38 15.89
N ALA A 405 2.73 -38.06 14.86
CA ALA A 405 2.62 -39.49 14.74
C ALA A 405 3.38 -40.11 15.92
N VAL A 406 2.66 -40.33 17.02
CA VAL A 406 3.11 -41.17 18.12
C VAL A 406 3.38 -42.55 17.54
N GLY A 407 4.65 -42.92 17.53
CA GLY A 407 5.13 -44.21 17.05
C GLY A 407 4.42 -45.34 17.76
N VAL A 408 3.71 -46.16 16.98
CA VAL A 408 3.30 -47.48 17.43
C VAL A 408 4.53 -48.38 17.30
N MET A 409 5.18 -48.62 18.43
CA MET A 409 6.03 -49.79 18.61
C MET A 409 5.16 -51.03 18.53
N HIS A 410 5.47 -51.93 17.61
CA HIS A 410 5.11 -53.34 17.75
C HIS A 410 6.39 -54.17 17.64
N GLU A 411 6.64 -54.92 18.71
CA GLU A 411 7.49 -56.11 18.75
C GLU A 411 7.00 -57.18 17.76
#